data_AF-A0A2G2ZHQ9-F1
#
_entry.id   AF-A0A2G2ZHQ9-F1
#
_cell.length_a   1.000
_cell.length_b   1.000
_cell.length_c   1.000
_cell.angle_alpha   90.00
_cell.angle_beta   90.00
_cell.angle_gamma   90.00
#
_symmetry.space_group_name_H-M   'P 1'
#
loop_
_entity.id
_entity.type
_entity.pdbx_description
1 polymer ?
#
loop_
_entity_poly.entity_id
_entity_poly.type
_entity_poly.pdbx_seq_one_letter_code
_entity_poly.pdbx_strand_id
1 'polypeptide(L)'
;MIVIAFIGYVLPWGQMSFWGATVITSLASAIPVVGDTIVTWLWGGFSVDNSNLSHFFSLHHLLPFILVGTNLLHLATLHQYGSNNLLGVHSKMDKITCYPYFYVKDLVDWVAFAIFFSIWIFYTPNVLGHLDNYIPTNLMSTPYHIVPECYFLPIHAILHSIPNKSGGVVAIAPVFICLLALPFFKSIYVLVQVFARFTKEYFVCFLKISYYLVVSDVNL
;
A
#
# COMPACT_ATOMS: atom_id res chain seq x y z
N MET A 1 -2.87 5.50 3.16
CA MET A 1 -2.78 4.14 3.76
C MET A 1 -1.35 3.62 3.80
N ILE A 2 -0.58 3.61 2.71
CA ILE A 2 0.83 3.15 2.66
C ILE A 2 1.68 3.72 3.82
N VAL A 3 1.70 5.04 3.99
CA VAL A 3 2.47 5.70 5.05
C VAL A 3 2.02 5.27 6.45
N ILE A 4 0.72 5.11 6.67
CA ILE A 4 0.16 4.70 7.97
C ILE A 4 0.63 3.29 8.32
N ALA A 5 0.55 2.36 7.36
CA ALA A 5 0.98 0.98 7.55
C ALA A 5 2.49 0.87 7.80
N PHE A 6 3.30 1.62 7.05
CA PHE A 6 4.75 1.66 7.26
C PHE A 6 5.11 2.18 8.65
N ILE A 7 4.59 3.32 9.07
CA ILE A 7 4.92 3.89 10.38
C ILE A 7 4.41 3.00 11.52
N GLY A 8 3.25 2.35 11.34
CA GLY A 8 2.73 1.36 12.29
C GLY A 8 3.64 0.15 12.43
N TYR A 9 4.22 -0.31 11.32
CA TYR A 9 5.19 -1.40 11.30
C TYR A 9 6.48 -1.07 12.06
N VAL A 10 6.84 0.21 12.20
CA VAL A 10 8.03 0.61 12.96
C VAL A 10 7.80 0.51 14.48
N LEU A 11 6.56 0.61 14.96
CA LEU A 11 6.24 0.73 16.38
C LEU A 11 6.64 -0.45 17.28
N PRO A 12 6.55 -1.72 16.85
CA PRO A 12 7.02 -2.86 17.63
C PRO A 12 8.52 -2.82 17.95
N TRP A 13 9.30 -2.03 17.21
CA TRP A 13 10.73 -1.82 17.43
C TRP A 13 11.54 -3.12 17.46
N GLY A 14 11.26 -4.01 16.49
CA GLY A 14 12.06 -5.19 16.20
C GLY A 14 13.17 -4.92 15.17
N GLN A 15 13.91 -5.95 14.78
CA GLN A 15 14.97 -5.83 13.77
C GLN A 15 14.47 -5.32 12.42
N MET A 16 13.43 -5.95 11.87
CA MET A 16 12.89 -5.55 10.56
C MET A 16 12.22 -4.17 10.61
N SER A 17 11.53 -3.85 11.71
CA SER A 17 10.98 -2.52 11.96
C SER A 17 12.06 -1.42 11.88
N PHE A 18 13.18 -1.60 12.61
CA PHE A 18 14.24 -0.60 12.68
C PHE A 18 15.01 -0.45 11.36
N TRP A 19 15.46 -1.57 10.78
CA TRP A 19 16.21 -1.53 9.54
C TRP A 19 15.35 -1.13 8.36
N GLY A 20 14.07 -1.55 8.33
CA GLY A 20 13.08 -1.07 7.38
C GLY A 20 12.88 0.44 7.48
N ALA A 21 12.77 0.99 8.71
CA ALA A 21 12.69 2.43 8.92
C ALA A 21 13.91 3.15 8.34
N THR A 22 15.10 2.64 8.63
CA THR A 22 16.38 3.20 8.17
C THR A 22 16.48 3.21 6.65
N VAL A 23 16.24 2.06 6.00
CA VAL A 23 16.31 1.93 4.54
C VAL A 23 15.30 2.84 3.86
N ILE A 24 14.02 2.76 4.24
CA ILE A 24 12.94 3.49 3.54
C ILE A 24 13.11 5.00 3.70
N THR A 25 13.40 5.49 4.90
CA THR A 25 13.59 6.94 5.10
C THR A 25 14.87 7.46 4.44
N SER A 26 15.93 6.63 4.35
CA SER A 26 17.15 6.99 3.63
C SER A 26 16.96 7.14 2.10
N LEU A 27 15.83 6.67 1.54
CA LEU A 27 15.51 6.89 0.13
C LEU A 27 15.31 8.37 -0.18
N ALA A 28 14.90 9.20 0.79
CA ALA A 28 14.79 10.65 0.61
C ALA A 28 16.15 11.31 0.30
N SER A 29 17.26 10.67 0.67
CA SER A 29 18.62 11.13 0.33
C SER A 29 18.89 11.08 -1.19
N ALA A 30 18.06 10.38 -1.97
CA ALA A 30 18.16 10.37 -3.43
C ALA A 30 17.73 11.70 -4.08
N ILE A 31 17.06 12.60 -3.34
CA ILE A 31 16.68 13.91 -3.84
C ILE A 31 17.94 14.78 -3.95
N PRO A 32 18.26 15.33 -5.14
CA PRO A 32 19.46 16.12 -5.32
C PRO A 32 19.41 17.39 -4.46
N VAL A 33 20.58 17.84 -4.00
CA VAL A 33 20.81 19.06 -3.21
C VAL A 33 20.28 19.01 -1.77
N VAL A 34 19.03 18.59 -1.56
CA VAL A 34 18.34 18.69 -0.26
C VAL A 34 18.13 17.35 0.44
N GLY A 35 18.42 16.22 -0.22
CA GLY A 35 18.11 14.88 0.30
C GLY A 35 18.65 14.60 1.70
N ASP A 36 19.92 14.88 1.95
CA ASP A 36 20.54 14.60 3.26
C ASP A 36 19.96 15.47 4.39
N THR A 37 19.59 16.72 4.07
CA THR A 37 18.92 17.61 5.02
C THR A 37 17.51 17.12 5.36
N ILE A 38 16.79 16.53 4.39
CA ILE A 38 15.48 15.94 4.61
C ILE A 38 15.60 14.70 5.50
N VAL A 39 16.58 13.82 5.24
CA VAL A 39 16.77 12.61 6.04
C VAL A 39 17.11 12.94 7.50
N THR A 40 18.09 13.83 7.71
CA THR A 40 18.47 14.26 9.07
C THR A 40 17.33 14.98 9.79
N TRP A 41 16.51 15.75 9.08
CA TRP A 41 15.29 16.35 9.63
C TRP A 41 14.23 15.32 9.98
N LEU A 42 13.96 14.35 9.09
CA LEU A 42 13.04 13.24 9.34
C LEU A 42 13.47 12.43 10.57
N TRP A 43 14.77 12.28 10.77
CA TRP A 43 15.30 11.58 11.93
C TRP A 43 15.40 12.44 13.19
N GLY A 44 15.46 13.76 13.06
CA GLY A 44 15.78 14.63 14.20
C GLY A 44 17.16 14.31 14.79
N GLY A 45 18.09 13.79 13.96
CA GLY A 45 19.38 13.25 14.38
C GLY A 45 20.15 12.65 13.20
N PHE A 46 21.27 11.96 13.49
CA PHE A 46 22.15 11.35 12.48
C PHE A 46 21.78 9.90 12.13
N SER A 47 20.93 9.27 12.92
CA SER A 47 20.43 7.91 12.71
C SER A 47 18.99 7.83 13.22
N VAL A 48 18.29 6.75 12.87
CA VAL A 48 17.02 6.41 13.50
C VAL A 48 17.27 6.11 14.98
N ASP A 49 16.53 6.76 15.87
CA ASP A 49 16.64 6.59 17.32
C ASP A 49 15.24 6.66 17.99
N ASN A 50 15.20 6.53 19.31
CA ASN A 50 13.97 6.58 20.12
C ASN A 50 13.16 7.88 19.94
N SER A 51 13.82 9.00 19.64
CA SER A 51 13.12 10.25 19.30
C SER A 51 12.22 10.06 18.08
N ASN A 52 12.68 9.38 17.03
CA ASN A 52 11.88 9.05 15.85
C ASN A 52 10.67 8.19 16.22
N LEU A 53 10.85 7.21 17.11
CA LEU A 53 9.76 6.31 17.52
C LEU A 53 8.59 7.10 18.12
N SER A 54 8.89 8.12 18.94
CA SER A 54 7.85 8.98 19.54
C SER A 54 7.10 9.82 18.50
N HIS A 55 7.81 10.34 17.48
CA HIS A 55 7.20 11.05 16.36
C HIS A 55 6.34 10.11 15.50
N PHE A 56 6.86 8.92 15.19
CA PHE A 56 6.16 7.88 14.44
C PHE A 56 4.90 7.42 15.16
N PHE A 57 4.94 7.23 16.48
CA PHE A 57 3.76 6.91 17.26
C PHE A 57 2.69 8.01 17.14
N SER A 58 3.09 9.27 17.32
CA SER A 58 2.18 10.42 17.23
C SER A 58 1.55 10.55 15.84
N LEU A 59 2.34 10.36 14.78
CA LEU A 59 1.87 10.38 13.39
C LEU A 59 0.98 9.17 13.07
N HIS A 60 1.34 7.97 13.52
CA HIS A 60 0.54 6.77 13.31
C HIS A 60 -0.82 6.86 13.99
N HIS A 61 -0.90 7.55 15.14
CA HIS A 61 -2.17 7.85 15.79
C HIS A 61 -2.97 8.92 15.02
N LEU A 62 -2.34 10.00 14.55
CA LEU A 62 -3.02 11.11 13.89
C LEU A 62 -3.55 10.78 12.48
N LEU A 63 -2.73 10.14 11.65
CA LEU A 63 -3.02 9.93 10.23
C LEU A 63 -4.30 9.11 9.94
N PRO A 64 -4.69 8.09 10.74
CA PRO A 64 -5.98 7.43 10.61
C PRO A 64 -7.18 8.37 10.68
N PHE A 65 -7.15 9.41 11.53
CA PHE A 65 -8.24 10.39 11.62
C PHE A 65 -8.31 11.27 10.37
N ILE A 66 -7.16 11.65 9.81
CA ILE A 66 -7.09 12.35 8.53
C ILE A 66 -7.66 11.45 7.41
N LEU A 67 -7.34 10.15 7.43
CA LEU A 67 -7.88 9.18 6.48
C LEU A 67 -9.41 9.09 6.54
N VAL A 68 -10.00 9.09 7.75
CA VAL A 68 -11.46 9.16 7.92
C VAL A 68 -12.03 10.41 7.26
N GLY A 69 -11.41 11.57 7.47
CA GLY A 69 -11.82 12.82 6.81
C GLY A 69 -11.78 12.73 5.27
N THR A 70 -10.70 12.16 4.71
CA THR A 70 -10.61 11.95 3.26
C THR A 70 -11.63 10.92 2.73
N ASN A 71 -11.99 9.91 3.52
CA ASN A 71 -13.01 8.93 3.16
C ASN A 71 -14.41 9.56 3.14
N LEU A 72 -14.72 10.50 4.03
CA LEU A 72 -15.97 11.26 3.98
C LEU A 72 -16.07 12.11 2.72
N LEU A 73 -14.98 12.79 2.33
CA LEU A 73 -14.93 13.53 1.07
C LEU A 73 -15.09 12.60 -0.14
N HIS A 74 -14.44 11.43 -0.10
CA HIS A 74 -14.60 10.40 -1.13
C HIS A 74 -16.07 9.93 -1.24
N LEU A 75 -16.72 9.64 -0.12
CA LEU A 75 -18.13 9.25 -0.11
C LEU A 75 -19.06 10.38 -0.57
N ALA A 76 -18.77 11.63 -0.22
CA ALA A 76 -19.55 12.79 -0.66
C ALA A 76 -19.50 12.96 -2.20
N THR A 77 -18.30 12.84 -2.78
CA THR A 77 -18.14 12.87 -4.24
C THR A 77 -18.80 11.67 -4.92
N LEU A 78 -18.68 10.47 -4.37
CA LEU A 78 -19.38 9.29 -4.86
C LEU A 78 -20.90 9.48 -4.80
N HIS A 79 -21.43 10.08 -3.74
CA HIS A 79 -22.87 10.31 -3.59
C HIS A 79 -23.41 11.33 -4.60
N GLN A 80 -22.60 12.33 -4.97
CA GLN A 80 -22.97 13.33 -5.98
C GLN A 80 -23.11 12.72 -7.39
N TYR A 81 -22.19 11.83 -7.79
CA TYR A 81 -22.18 11.24 -9.13
C TYR A 81 -22.86 9.86 -9.22
N GLY A 82 -23.04 9.18 -8.09
CA GLY A 82 -23.55 7.82 -7.98
C GLY A 82 -22.52 6.74 -8.34
N SER A 83 -22.80 5.50 -7.92
CA SER A 83 -21.97 4.35 -8.26
C SER A 83 -22.09 3.96 -9.73
N ASN A 84 -20.99 3.45 -10.30
CA ASN A 84 -20.98 2.83 -11.61
C ASN A 84 -21.56 1.39 -11.54
N ASN A 85 -21.87 0.78 -12.68
CA ASN A 85 -22.35 -0.61 -12.77
C ASN A 85 -21.46 -1.46 -13.69
N LEU A 86 -21.65 -2.77 -13.61
CA LEU A 86 -20.89 -3.74 -14.41
C LEU A 86 -21.01 -3.52 -15.92
N LEU A 87 -22.12 -2.96 -16.39
CA LEU A 87 -22.37 -2.64 -17.80
C LEU A 87 -21.85 -1.25 -18.21
N GLY A 88 -21.39 -0.44 -17.25
CA GLY A 88 -20.81 0.88 -17.52
C GLY A 88 -21.74 1.85 -18.25
N VAL A 89 -23.03 1.54 -18.30
CA VAL A 89 -24.10 2.34 -18.91
C VAL A 89 -24.79 3.19 -17.85
N HIS A 90 -25.61 4.16 -18.25
CA HIS A 90 -26.36 4.95 -17.29
C HIS A 90 -27.38 4.10 -16.51
N SER A 91 -27.17 3.95 -15.20
CA SER A 91 -28.04 3.19 -14.29
C SER A 91 -29.33 3.91 -13.88
N LYS A 92 -29.68 5.05 -14.49
CA LYS A 92 -30.86 5.84 -14.10
C LYS A 92 -32.18 5.08 -14.28
N MET A 93 -32.24 4.16 -15.23
CA MET A 93 -33.46 3.43 -15.57
C MET A 93 -33.77 2.25 -14.62
N ASP A 94 -32.77 1.76 -13.88
CA ASP A 94 -32.91 0.60 -13.01
C ASP A 94 -32.13 0.82 -11.70
N LYS A 95 -32.71 1.65 -10.83
CA LYS A 95 -32.17 1.91 -9.49
C LYS A 95 -33.03 1.20 -8.45
N ILE A 96 -32.37 0.44 -7.59
CA ILE A 96 -32.96 -0.11 -6.36
C ILE A 96 -32.53 0.72 -5.14
N THR A 97 -33.34 0.70 -4.09
CA THR A 97 -33.00 1.38 -2.83
C THR A 97 -31.83 0.68 -2.13
N CYS A 98 -31.00 1.45 -1.41
CA CYS A 98 -29.86 0.91 -0.68
C CYS A 98 -30.30 -0.10 0.39
N TYR A 99 -31.27 0.28 1.20
CA TYR A 99 -31.93 -0.62 2.14
C TYR A 99 -33.17 -1.26 1.48
N PRO A 100 -33.39 -2.58 1.64
CA PRO A 100 -32.59 -3.56 2.38
C PRO A 100 -31.47 -4.23 1.56
N TYR A 101 -31.49 -4.08 0.23
CA TYR A 101 -30.72 -4.93 -0.68
C TYR A 101 -29.20 -4.87 -0.48
N PHE A 102 -28.61 -3.67 -0.58
CA PHE A 102 -27.17 -3.51 -0.42
C PHE A 102 -26.75 -3.69 1.04
N TYR A 103 -27.60 -3.31 2.00
CA TYR A 103 -27.33 -3.56 3.43
C TYR A 103 -27.16 -5.06 3.74
N VAL A 104 -28.09 -5.91 3.28
CA VAL A 104 -28.00 -7.36 3.50
C VAL A 104 -26.82 -7.96 2.75
N LYS A 105 -26.56 -7.50 1.52
CA LYS A 105 -25.39 -7.93 0.74
C LYS A 105 -24.08 -7.62 1.47
N ASP A 106 -23.88 -6.37 1.90
CA ASP A 106 -22.67 -5.93 2.57
C ASP A 106 -22.49 -6.65 3.92
N LEU A 107 -23.58 -6.98 4.61
CA LEU A 107 -23.54 -7.78 5.84
C LEU A 107 -23.04 -9.21 5.59
N VAL A 108 -23.50 -9.86 4.51
CA VAL A 108 -23.01 -11.19 4.13
C VAL A 108 -21.51 -11.14 3.79
N ASP A 109 -21.09 -10.13 3.02
CA ASP A 109 -19.68 -9.93 2.66
C ASP A 109 -18.82 -9.67 3.92
N TRP A 110 -19.33 -8.88 4.88
CA TRP A 110 -18.64 -8.61 6.15
C TRP A 110 -18.50 -9.87 7.02
N VAL A 111 -19.54 -10.70 7.13
CA VAL A 111 -19.46 -11.97 7.88
C VAL A 111 -18.48 -12.93 7.22
N ALA A 112 -18.52 -13.07 5.89
CA ALA A 112 -17.59 -13.91 5.15
C ALA A 112 -16.14 -13.45 5.35
N PHE A 113 -15.90 -12.13 5.27
CA PHE A 113 -14.59 -11.53 5.54
C PHE A 113 -14.11 -11.79 6.97
N ALA A 114 -14.99 -11.63 7.97
CA ALA A 114 -14.67 -11.88 9.38
C ALA A 114 -14.29 -13.35 9.62
N ILE A 115 -15.03 -14.30 9.04
CA ILE A 115 -14.71 -15.73 9.13
C ILE A 115 -13.33 -16.00 8.49
N PHE A 116 -13.08 -15.49 7.29
CA PHE A 116 -11.80 -15.68 6.61
C PHE A 116 -10.62 -15.16 7.46
N PHE A 117 -10.70 -13.93 7.98
CA PHE A 117 -9.63 -13.36 8.82
C PHE A 117 -9.50 -14.03 10.19
N SER A 118 -10.61 -14.53 10.77
CA SER A 118 -10.56 -15.26 12.03
C SER A 118 -9.70 -16.52 11.92
N ILE A 119 -9.71 -17.20 10.76
CA ILE A 119 -8.86 -18.38 10.54
C ILE A 119 -7.39 -18.00 10.67
N TRP A 120 -6.96 -16.89 10.07
CA TRP A 120 -5.58 -16.44 10.17
C TRP A 120 -5.22 -16.01 11.58
N ILE A 121 -6.07 -15.23 12.26
CA ILE A 121 -5.79 -14.74 13.61
C ILE A 121 -5.66 -15.91 14.61
N PHE A 122 -6.55 -16.90 14.56
CA PHE A 122 -6.59 -17.96 15.56
C PHE A 122 -5.68 -19.15 15.25
N TYR A 123 -5.51 -19.52 13.98
CA TYR A 123 -4.74 -20.73 13.62
C TYR A 123 -3.32 -20.42 13.11
N THR A 124 -3.12 -19.29 12.42
CA THR A 124 -1.82 -18.97 11.79
C THR A 124 -1.47 -17.46 11.86
N PRO A 125 -1.41 -16.86 13.07
CA PRO A 125 -1.30 -15.39 13.22
C PRO A 125 -0.01 -14.81 12.65
N ASN A 126 1.05 -15.61 12.58
CA ASN A 126 2.38 -15.17 12.15
C ASN A 126 2.67 -15.45 10.67
N VAL A 127 1.72 -16.02 9.91
CA VAL A 127 2.01 -16.49 8.53
C VAL A 127 2.36 -15.35 7.57
N LEU A 128 1.87 -14.14 7.83
CA LEU A 128 2.11 -12.97 7.00
C LEU A 128 3.24 -12.07 7.49
N GLY A 129 3.74 -12.29 8.72
CA GLY A 129 4.75 -11.43 9.34
C GLY A 129 6.15 -12.04 9.29
N HIS A 130 7.17 -11.20 9.53
CA HIS A 130 8.57 -11.65 9.55
C HIS A 130 9.04 -12.05 10.96
N LEU A 131 9.65 -13.23 11.10
CA LEU A 131 10.11 -13.77 12.39
C LEU A 131 11.14 -12.86 13.08
N ASP A 132 12.06 -12.27 12.31
CA ASP A 132 13.10 -11.37 12.84
C ASP A 132 12.51 -10.13 13.55
N ASN A 133 11.25 -9.77 13.30
CA ASN A 133 10.63 -8.66 14.00
C ASN A 133 10.25 -8.98 15.47
N TYR A 134 10.36 -10.24 15.88
CA TYR A 134 10.30 -10.64 17.29
C TYR A 134 11.64 -10.48 18.02
N ILE A 135 12.74 -10.27 17.29
CA ILE A 135 14.06 -10.02 17.86
C ILE A 135 14.15 -8.52 18.17
N PRO A 136 14.49 -8.12 19.42
CA PRO A 136 14.71 -6.72 19.74
C PRO A 136 15.78 -6.10 18.85
N THR A 137 15.60 -4.82 18.52
CA THR A 137 16.53 -4.08 17.65
C THR A 137 17.96 -4.10 18.17
N ASN A 138 18.91 -4.39 17.29
CA ASN A 138 20.35 -4.21 17.49
C ASN A 138 20.88 -3.28 16.40
N LEU A 139 21.37 -2.11 16.81
CA LEU A 139 21.88 -1.08 15.91
C LEU A 139 23.15 -1.51 15.15
N MET A 140 23.89 -2.48 15.70
CA MET A 140 25.20 -2.90 15.17
C MET A 140 25.12 -4.12 14.25
N SER A 141 23.94 -4.73 14.10
CA SER A 141 23.76 -5.94 13.30
C SER A 141 22.53 -5.83 12.42
N THR A 142 22.73 -5.87 11.11
CA THR A 142 21.67 -6.01 10.12
C THR A 142 21.21 -7.47 10.03
N PRO A 143 19.91 -7.75 9.90
CA PRO A 143 19.41 -9.05 9.47
C PRO A 143 20.04 -9.49 8.16
N TYR A 144 20.14 -10.80 7.95
CA TYR A 144 20.75 -11.37 6.76
C TYR A 144 19.98 -11.01 5.48
N HIS A 145 18.64 -11.03 5.54
CA HIS A 145 17.78 -10.68 4.41
C HIS A 145 16.71 -9.68 4.87
N ILE A 146 16.98 -8.38 4.69
CA ILE A 146 16.04 -7.31 5.07
C ILE A 146 15.01 -7.15 3.96
N VAL A 147 13.74 -7.42 4.28
CA VAL A 147 12.62 -7.36 3.33
C VAL A 147 11.45 -6.63 3.99
N PRO A 148 10.73 -5.76 3.26
CA PRO A 148 9.54 -5.16 3.81
C PRO A 148 8.36 -6.14 3.85
N GLU A 149 7.30 -5.76 4.56
CA GLU A 149 6.07 -6.54 4.61
C GLU A 149 5.47 -6.80 3.21
N CYS A 150 4.69 -7.88 3.09
CA CYS A 150 4.28 -8.47 1.81
C CYS A 150 3.63 -7.49 0.81
N TYR A 151 2.88 -6.51 1.31
CA TYR A 151 2.21 -5.48 0.50
C TYR A 151 3.14 -4.41 -0.07
N PHE A 152 4.40 -4.33 0.37
CA PHE A 152 5.43 -3.45 -0.18
C PHE A 152 6.38 -4.14 -1.17
N LEU A 153 6.35 -5.48 -1.26
CA LEU A 153 7.22 -6.26 -2.14
C LEU A 153 7.21 -5.81 -3.60
N PRO A 154 6.06 -5.48 -4.25
CA PRO A 154 6.09 -5.03 -5.64
C PRO A 154 6.90 -3.74 -5.84
N ILE A 155 6.84 -2.81 -4.89
CA ILE A 155 7.57 -1.54 -4.96
C ILE A 155 9.04 -1.78 -4.64
N HIS A 156 9.33 -2.65 -3.69
CA HIS A 156 10.68 -3.09 -3.35
C HIS A 156 11.39 -3.75 -4.55
N ALA A 157 10.72 -4.67 -5.25
CA ALA A 157 11.23 -5.29 -6.47
C ALA A 157 11.57 -4.25 -7.55
N ILE A 158 10.68 -3.27 -7.76
CA ILE A 158 10.91 -2.17 -8.71
C ILE A 158 12.14 -1.36 -8.31
N LEU A 159 12.29 -1.03 -7.03
CA LEU A 159 13.43 -0.28 -6.51
C LEU A 159 14.75 -1.03 -6.73
N HIS A 160 14.78 -2.34 -6.48
CA HIS A 160 15.97 -3.18 -6.63
C HIS A 160 16.28 -3.59 -8.08
N SER A 161 15.31 -3.48 -8.99
CA SER A 161 15.52 -3.79 -10.41
C SER A 161 16.49 -2.83 -11.12
N ILE A 162 16.72 -1.64 -10.55
CA ILE A 162 17.62 -0.62 -11.11
C ILE A 162 18.87 -0.54 -10.25
N PRO A 163 20.08 -0.80 -10.80
CA PRO A 163 21.34 -0.77 -10.07
C PRO A 163 21.84 0.67 -9.80
N ASN A 164 20.93 1.56 -9.41
CA ASN A 164 21.22 2.95 -9.06
C ASN A 164 20.17 3.45 -8.04
N LYS A 165 20.63 4.01 -6.92
CA LYS A 165 19.75 4.51 -5.85
C LYS A 165 18.73 5.54 -6.33
N SER A 166 19.17 6.58 -7.04
CA SER A 166 18.26 7.63 -7.51
C SER A 166 17.38 7.15 -8.65
N GLY A 167 17.91 6.32 -9.55
CA GLY A 167 17.14 5.67 -10.61
C GLY A 167 16.00 4.80 -10.06
N GLY A 168 16.28 3.98 -9.05
CA GLY A 168 15.27 3.16 -8.38
C GLY A 168 14.19 3.99 -7.69
N VAL A 169 14.55 5.05 -6.97
CA VAL A 169 13.57 5.96 -6.34
C VAL A 169 12.68 6.64 -7.39
N VAL A 170 13.26 7.10 -8.51
CA VAL A 170 12.51 7.70 -9.62
C VAL A 170 11.58 6.68 -10.28
N ALA A 171 11.96 5.41 -10.36
CA ALA A 171 11.13 4.36 -10.95
C ALA A 171 9.87 4.01 -10.15
N ILE A 172 9.79 4.42 -8.88
CA ILE A 172 8.55 4.32 -8.10
C ILE A 172 7.51 5.35 -8.57
N ALA A 173 7.92 6.53 -9.05
CA ALA A 173 7.01 7.61 -9.43
C ALA A 173 6.01 7.21 -10.54
N PRO A 174 6.41 6.51 -11.63
CA PRO A 174 5.49 5.98 -12.62
C PRO A 174 4.35 5.14 -12.05
N VAL A 175 4.55 4.39 -10.95
CA VAL A 175 3.49 3.56 -10.34
C VAL A 175 2.29 4.42 -9.95
N PHE A 176 2.55 5.57 -9.32
CA PHE A 176 1.51 6.51 -8.88
C PHE A 176 1.03 7.42 -10.02
N ILE A 177 1.93 7.87 -10.89
CA ILE A 177 1.59 8.72 -12.05
C ILE A 177 0.65 7.96 -12.99
N CYS A 178 0.92 6.68 -13.28
CA CYS A 178 0.05 5.86 -14.11
C CYS A 178 -1.37 5.79 -13.54
N LEU A 179 -1.52 5.61 -12.22
CA LEU A 179 -2.83 5.58 -11.56
C LEU A 179 -3.59 6.91 -11.73
N LEU A 180 -2.88 8.04 -11.55
CA LEU A 180 -3.45 9.38 -11.73
C LEU A 180 -3.73 9.72 -13.19
N ALA A 181 -2.99 9.14 -14.13
CA ALA A 181 -3.13 9.35 -15.55
C ALA A 181 -4.28 8.53 -16.17
N LEU A 182 -4.78 7.48 -15.50
CA LEU A 182 -5.87 6.61 -16.00
C LEU A 182 -7.09 7.37 -16.53
N PRO A 183 -7.62 8.42 -15.86
CA PRO A 183 -8.79 9.13 -16.36
C PRO A 183 -8.55 9.88 -17.69
N PHE A 184 -7.29 10.17 -18.03
CA PHE A 184 -6.92 10.96 -19.22
C PHE A 184 -6.67 10.09 -20.46
N PHE A 185 -6.40 8.79 -20.32
CA PHE A 185 -6.21 7.85 -21.44
C PHE A 185 -7.54 7.37 -22.08
N LYS A 186 -8.59 8.20 -21.99
CA LYS A 186 -9.97 7.90 -22.37
C LYS A 186 -10.16 7.93 -23.89
N SER A 187 -9.63 6.92 -24.60
CA SER A 187 -9.86 6.75 -26.04
C SER A 187 -10.48 5.40 -26.43
N ILE A 188 -10.52 4.39 -25.54
CA ILE A 188 -11.15 3.10 -25.87
C ILE A 188 -12.53 3.02 -25.23
N TYR A 189 -13.55 3.20 -26.06
CA TYR A 189 -14.97 3.19 -25.73
C TYR A 189 -15.46 1.82 -25.21
N VAL A 190 -16.53 1.90 -24.42
CA VAL A 190 -17.19 0.85 -23.62
C VAL A 190 -16.49 0.57 -22.30
N LEU A 191 -17.06 1.14 -21.23
CA LEU A 191 -16.58 1.17 -19.86
C LEU A 191 -16.64 -0.21 -19.14
N VAL A 192 -16.48 -1.33 -19.88
CA VAL A 192 -16.71 -2.69 -19.38
C VAL A 192 -15.81 -3.75 -20.02
N GLN A 193 -15.14 -4.48 -19.12
CA GLN A 193 -14.24 -5.61 -19.36
C GLN A 193 -14.89 -6.87 -19.96
N VAL A 194 -16.22 -6.94 -20.02
CA VAL A 194 -16.97 -8.08 -20.59
C VAL A 194 -16.89 -8.10 -22.12
N PHE A 195 -16.84 -6.94 -22.78
CA PHE A 195 -16.78 -6.86 -24.25
C PHE A 195 -15.38 -6.56 -24.80
N ALA A 196 -14.51 -5.93 -24.02
CA ALA A 196 -13.16 -5.59 -24.43
C ALA A 196 -12.17 -6.73 -24.10
N ARG A 197 -12.26 -7.85 -24.85
CA ARG A 197 -11.42 -9.05 -24.70
C ARG A 197 -9.93 -8.73 -24.51
N PHE A 198 -9.40 -7.80 -25.32
CA PHE A 198 -8.00 -7.39 -25.24
C PHE A 198 -7.66 -6.67 -23.92
N THR A 199 -8.53 -5.80 -23.40
CA THR A 199 -8.29 -5.11 -22.12
C THR A 199 -8.28 -6.07 -20.94
N LYS A 200 -9.11 -7.13 -20.99
CA LYS A 200 -9.11 -8.19 -19.98
C LYS A 200 -7.79 -8.96 -19.98
N GLU A 201 -7.24 -9.26 -21.15
CA GLU A 201 -5.95 -9.96 -21.27
C GLU A 201 -4.79 -9.11 -20.74
N TYR A 202 -4.72 -7.81 -21.08
CA TYR A 202 -3.73 -6.91 -20.51
C TYR A 202 -3.88 -6.75 -18.99
N PHE A 203 -5.11 -6.68 -18.48
CA PHE A 203 -5.36 -6.60 -17.04
C PHE A 203 -4.93 -7.88 -16.31
N VAL A 204 -5.22 -9.06 -16.86
CA VAL A 204 -4.74 -10.33 -16.31
C VAL A 204 -3.21 -10.43 -16.39
N CYS A 205 -2.60 -9.94 -17.47
CA CYS A 205 -1.15 -9.86 -17.59
C CYS A 205 -0.55 -8.96 -16.50
N PHE A 206 -1.14 -7.79 -16.26
CA PHE A 206 -0.75 -6.88 -15.19
C PHE A 206 -0.83 -7.53 -13.81
N LEU A 207 -1.91 -8.27 -13.51
CA LEU A 207 -2.05 -9.01 -12.25
C LEU A 207 -0.99 -10.10 -12.12
N LYS A 208 -0.71 -10.85 -13.20
CA LYS A 208 0.34 -11.88 -13.20
C LYS A 208 1.71 -11.26 -12.95
N ILE A 209 2.06 -10.17 -13.63
CA ILE A 209 3.34 -9.46 -13.44
C ILE A 209 3.44 -8.99 -11.99
N SER A 210 2.38 -8.38 -11.44
CA SER A 210 2.35 -7.93 -10.05
C SER A 210 2.56 -9.08 -9.07
N TYR A 211 1.95 -10.25 -9.32
CA TYR A 211 2.17 -11.46 -8.54
C TYR A 211 3.61 -11.98 -8.67
N TYR A 212 4.18 -12.01 -9.89
CA TYR A 212 5.56 -12.43 -10.10
C TYR A 212 6.55 -11.54 -9.35
N LEU A 213 6.32 -10.22 -9.29
CA LEU A 213 7.16 -9.30 -8.50
C LEU A 213 7.11 -9.62 -7.00
N VAL A 214 5.96 -10.05 -6.46
CA VAL A 214 5.86 -10.50 -5.07
C VAL A 214 6.64 -11.78 -4.86
N VAL A 215 6.47 -12.76 -5.75
CA VAL A 215 7.08 -14.09 -5.59
C VAL A 215 8.59 -14.10 -5.84
N SER A 216 9.10 -13.24 -6.72
CA SER A 216 10.54 -13.14 -6.98
C SER A 216 11.31 -12.66 -5.77
N ASP A 217 10.77 -11.71 -5.02
CA ASP A 217 11.43 -11.13 -3.84
C ASP A 217 11.33 -12.03 -2.59
N VAL A 218 10.33 -12.93 -2.52
CA VAL A 218 10.18 -13.89 -1.41
C VAL A 218 11.14 -15.08 -1.53
N ASN A 219 11.63 -15.38 -2.73
CA ASN A 219 12.51 -16.53 -3.00
C ASN A 219 14.00 -16.18 -3.16
N LEU A 220 14.35 -14.91 -2.95
CA LEU A 220 15.74 -14.43 -2.83
C LEU A 220 16.13 -14.38 -1.35
#